data_AF-A0A3B9K5W4-F1
#
_entry.id   AF-A0A3B9K5W4-F1
#
_cell.length_a   1.000
_cell.length_b   1.000
_cell.length_c   1.000
_cell.angle_alpha   90.00
_cell.angle_beta   90.00
_cell.angle_gamma   90.00
#
_symmetry.space_group_name_H-M   'P 1'
#
loop_
_entity.id
_entity.type
_entity.pdbx_description
1 polymer ?
#
loop_
_entity_poly.entity_id
_entity_poly.type
_entity_poly.pdbx_seq_one_letter_code
_entity_poly.pdbx_strand_id
1 'polypeptide(L)' 'ARKLQNDLKKTEDEIHRLETRDQEIDELLSLEENYSDAAKLVELNDEKQQIAGRLETLYAQWEELAEQTE' A
#
# COMPACT_ATOMS: atom_id res chain seq x y z
N ALA A 1 -11.22 16.09 16.48
CA ALA A 1 -12.02 15.26 17.42
C ALA A 1 -11.36 13.88 17.61
N ARG A 2 -11.54 13.19 18.76
CA ARG A 2 -10.90 11.87 19.01
C ARG A 2 -11.19 10.83 17.92
N LYS A 3 -12.38 10.88 17.33
CA LYS A 3 -12.77 10.03 16.20
C LYS A 3 -11.89 10.29 14.96
N LEU A 4 -11.78 11.55 14.52
CA LEU A 4 -10.95 11.94 13.37
C LEU A 4 -9.48 11.55 13.56
N GLN A 5 -8.92 11.76 14.77
CA GLN A 5 -7.54 11.34 15.07
C GLN A 5 -7.35 9.82 15.00
N ASN A 6 -8.33 9.04 15.43
CA ASN A 6 -8.27 7.58 15.32
C ASN A 6 -8.40 7.13 13.85
N ASP A 7 -9.25 7.78 13.07
CA ASP A 7 -9.46 7.46 11.66
C ASP A 7 -8.22 7.84 10.82
N LEU A 8 -7.59 8.98 11.13
CA LEU A 8 -6.31 9.40 10.55
C LEU A 8 -5.21 8.36 10.85
N LYS A 9 -5.03 8.00 12.12
CA LYS A 9 -4.03 6.99 12.51
C LYS A 9 -4.24 5.64 11.82
N LYS A 10 -5.48 5.17 11.69
CA LYS A 10 -5.77 3.92 10.96
C LYS A 10 -5.41 4.02 9.48
N THR A 11 -5.65 5.19 8.88
CA THR A 11 -5.30 5.45 7.49
C THR A 11 -3.79 5.41 7.31
N GLU A 12 -3.03 6.06 8.20
CA GLU A 12 -1.56 6.03 8.21
C GLU A 12 -1.00 4.62 8.44
N ASP A 13 -1.55 3.87 9.41
CA ASP A 13 -1.12 2.50 9.70
C ASP A 13 -1.34 1.58 8.49
N GLU A 14 -2.42 1.77 7.73
CA GLU A 14 -2.71 0.98 6.54
C GLU A 14 -1.82 1.37 5.35
N ILE A 15 -1.60 2.68 5.14
CA ILE A 15 -0.65 3.17 4.13
C ILE A 15 0.72 2.55 4.36
N HIS A 16 1.24 2.62 5.59
CA HIS A 16 2.57 2.10 5.91
C HIS A 16 2.70 0.59 5.65
N ARG A 17 1.65 -0.18 5.95
CA ARG A 17 1.64 -1.63 5.66
C ARG A 17 1.68 -1.90 4.16
N LEU A 18 0.90 -1.15 3.38
CA LEU A 18 0.83 -1.31 1.93
C LEU A 18 2.14 -0.87 1.26
N GLU A 19 2.74 0.23 1.69
CA GLU A 19 4.07 0.67 1.23
C GLU A 19 5.15 -0.38 1.53
N THR A 20 5.12 -0.96 2.75
CA THR A 20 6.06 -2.03 3.13
C THR A 20 5.87 -3.23 2.22
N ARG A 21 4.63 -3.63 1.96
CA ARG A 21 4.33 -4.77 1.08
C ARG A 21 4.71 -4.51 -0.38
N ASP A 22 4.49 -3.29 -0.88
CA ASP A 22 4.91 -2.88 -2.22
C ASP A 22 6.43 -3.03 -2.40
N GLN A 23 7.20 -2.58 -1.40
CA GLN A 23 8.65 -2.73 -1.39
C GLN A 23 9.08 -4.20 -1.34
N GLU A 24 8.45 -5.02 -0.49
CA GLU A 24 8.73 -6.47 -0.45
C GLU A 24 8.47 -7.13 -1.80
N ILE A 25 7.40 -6.74 -2.50
CA ILE A 25 7.09 -7.25 -3.83
C ILE A 25 8.16 -6.82 -4.83
N ASP A 26 8.66 -5.59 -4.76
CA ASP A 26 9.77 -5.13 -5.60
C ASP A 26 11.05 -5.92 -5.37
N GLU A 27 11.37 -6.21 -4.11
CA GLU A 27 12.49 -7.07 -3.77
C GLU A 27 12.30 -8.46 -4.35
N LEU A 28 11.12 -9.09 -4.16
CA LEU A 28 10.81 -10.41 -4.71
C LEU A 28 10.87 -10.44 -6.25
N LEU A 29 10.35 -9.41 -6.92
CA LEU A 29 10.39 -9.28 -8.38
C LEU A 29 11.80 -9.03 -8.92
N SER A 30 12.76 -8.65 -8.08
CA SER A 30 14.18 -8.48 -8.44
C SER A 30 15.02 -9.74 -8.25
N LEU A 31 14.49 -10.77 -7.57
CA LEU A 31 15.21 -12.01 -7.31
C LEU A 31 15.20 -12.91 -8.56
N GLU A 32 16.37 -13.24 -9.08
CA GLU A 32 16.54 -14.08 -10.28
C GLU A 32 15.87 -15.46 -10.15
N GLU A 33 15.81 -16.02 -8.93
CA GLU A 33 15.12 -17.29 -8.65
C GLU A 33 13.63 -17.26 -9.05
N ASN A 34 12.99 -16.08 -9.02
CA ASN A 34 11.59 -15.91 -9.37
C ASN A 34 11.37 -15.72 -10.87
N TYR A 35 12.42 -15.45 -11.67
CA TYR A 35 12.26 -15.16 -13.11
C TYR A 35 11.76 -16.37 -13.90
N SER A 36 12.01 -17.57 -13.41
CA SER A 36 11.53 -18.82 -14.01
C SER A 36 10.08 -19.18 -13.63
N ASP A 37 9.53 -18.54 -12.60
CA ASP A 37 8.18 -18.79 -12.10
C ASP A 37 7.19 -17.73 -12.60
N ALA A 38 6.72 -17.93 -13.84
CA ALA A 38 5.81 -17.00 -14.49
C ALA A 38 4.48 -16.80 -13.74
N ALA A 39 3.99 -17.83 -13.02
CA ALA A 39 2.76 -17.71 -12.24
C ALA A 39 2.95 -16.77 -11.05
N LYS A 40 4.05 -16.96 -10.31
CA LYS A 40 4.43 -16.09 -9.19
C LYS A 40 4.65 -14.64 -9.64
N LEU A 41 5.29 -14.43 -10.80
CA LEU A 41 5.49 -13.07 -11.34
C LEU A 41 4.16 -12.38 -11.63
N VAL A 42 3.19 -13.09 -12.23
CA VAL A 42 1.85 -12.52 -12.49
C VAL A 42 1.15 -12.17 -11.18
N GLU A 43 1.15 -13.07 -10.21
CA GLU A 43 0.54 -12.83 -8.89
C GLU A 43 1.13 -11.61 -8.18
N LEU A 44 2.47 -11.50 -8.17
CA LEU A 44 3.17 -10.36 -7.56
C LEU A 44 2.87 -9.03 -8.28
N ASN A 45 2.79 -9.02 -9.61
CA ASN A 45 2.43 -7.82 -10.36
C ASN A 45 0.96 -7.42 -10.14
N ASP A 46 0.05 -8.38 -10.10
CA ASP A 46 -1.38 -8.14 -9.83
C ASP A 46 -1.59 -7.60 -8.40
N GLU A 47 -0.86 -8.14 -7.42
CA GLU A 47 -0.86 -7.61 -6.05
C GLU A 47 -0.31 -6.17 -6.02
N LYS A 48 0.80 -5.90 -6.71
CA LYS A 48 1.38 -4.56 -6.81
C LYS A 48 0.39 -3.53 -7.38
N GLN A 49 -0.34 -3.89 -8.44
CA GLN A 49 -1.37 -3.02 -9.03
C GLN A 49 -2.52 -2.73 -8.06
N GLN A 50 -2.96 -3.74 -7.31
CA GLN A 50 -4.00 -3.57 -6.29
C GLN A 50 -3.53 -2.66 -5.15
N ILE A 51 -2.28 -2.83 -4.70
CA ILE A 51 -1.67 -1.98 -3.67
C ILE A 51 -1.60 -0.54 -4.15
N ALA A 52 -1.12 -0.28 -5.37
CA ALA A 52 -1.04 1.06 -5.94
C ALA A 52 -2.41 1.77 -5.96
N GLY A 53 -3.46 1.10 -6.44
CA GLY A 53 -4.82 1.69 -6.45
C GLY A 53 -5.39 1.90 -5.03
N ARG A 54 -5.05 1.01 -4.08
CA ARG A 54 -5.47 1.16 -2.69
C ARG A 54 -4.74 2.34 -2.02
N LEU A 55 -3.44 2.49 -2.24
CA LEU A 55 -2.64 3.60 -1.74
C LEU A 55 -3.16 4.94 -2.27
N GLU A 56 -3.47 5.04 -3.56
CA GLU A 56 -4.08 6.26 -4.12
C GLU A 56 -5.35 6.67 -3.37
N THR A 57 -6.25 5.71 -3.10
CA THR A 57 -7.48 5.97 -2.34
C THR A 57 -7.18 6.38 -0.89
N LEU A 58 -6.20 5.74 -0.25
CA LEU A 58 -5.86 6.02 1.14
C LEU A 58 -5.16 7.37 1.31
N TYR A 59 -4.31 7.78 0.37
CA TYR A 59 -3.70 9.12 0.42
C TYR A 59 -4.74 10.23 0.25
N ALA A 60 -5.70 10.05 -0.66
CA ALA A 60 -6.81 11.01 -0.79
C ALA A 60 -7.65 11.08 0.50
N GLN A 61 -7.94 9.93 1.13
CA GLN A 61 -8.61 9.88 2.43
C GLN A 61 -7.77 10.52 3.55
N TRP A 62 -6.45 10.29 3.54
CA TRP A 62 -5.53 10.87 4.51
C TRP A 62 -5.52 12.40 4.39
N GLU A 63 -5.45 12.94 3.17
CA GLU A 63 -5.50 14.38 2.90
C GLU A 63 -6.79 15.00 3.45
N GLU A 64 -7.95 14.42 3.15
CA GLU A 64 -9.23 14.88 3.69
C GLU A 64 -9.27 14.85 5.23
N LEU A 65 -8.78 13.77 5.85
CA LEU A 65 -8.74 13.63 7.31
C LEU A 65 -7.73 14.59 7.95
N ALA A 66 -6.59 14.82 7.32
CA ALA A 66 -5.55 15.73 7.79
C ALA A 66 -6.07 17.17 7.76
N GLU A 67 -6.70 17.61 6.67
CA GLU A 67 -7.34 18.92 6.56
C GLU A 67 -8.42 19.13 7.63
N GLN A 68 -9.22 18.11 7.95
CA GLN A 68 -10.23 18.19 9.01
C GLN A 68 -9.67 18.18 10.43
N THR A 69 -8.38 17.83 10.58
CA THR A 69 -7.71 17.71 11.87
C THR A 69 -6.76 18.89 12.14
N GLU A 70 -6.48 19.72 11.13
CA GLU A 70 -5.80 21.03 11.24
C GLU A 70 -6.69 22.10 11.90
#